data_AF-A0A522C8T4-F1
#
_entry.id   AF-A0A522C8T4-F1
#
_cell.length_a   1.000
_cell.length_b   1.000
_cell.length_c   1.000
_cell.angle_alpha   90.00
_cell.angle_beta   90.00
_cell.angle_gamma   90.00
#
_symmetry.space_group_name_H-M   'P 1'
#
loop_
_entity.id
_entity.type
_entity.pdbx_description
1 polymer ?
#
loop_
_entity_poly.entity_id
_entity_poly.type
_entity_poly.pdbx_seq_one_letter_code
_entity_poly.pdbx_strand_id
1 'polypeptide(L)'
;MLSSLRKFSRDEVAQQRLRIMEFYKQYGEQATKEAFGADRKVISRWRQKLNRHEGALEGLLPKSTRPRRTRTMIVATEIVQFIRQIRQKHPKLGKEKIKPLLDEFCQSNALKTIAESTIGKIIKQHKLFYQNTGRVYHDPNRKKPIQQKRLRVKRSPRHEDFGHIIADTVERVTDGVKDYFYNAIDAKLKFALTLNYKRLNSKNMKDFYERFRAFYPLQIKDWQTDNGSENLGEFDKTLQEADIPHMFIYPRCPKINS
;
A
#
# COMPACT_ATOMS: atom_id res chain seq x y z
N MET A 1 -34.93 7.46 -10.55
CA MET A 1 -34.79 6.60 -11.74
C MET A 1 -34.38 7.32 -13.03
N LEU A 2 -34.29 8.66 -13.08
CA LEU A 2 -33.92 9.41 -14.32
C LEU A 2 -32.41 9.50 -14.62
N SER A 3 -31.54 9.08 -13.69
CA SER A 3 -30.08 9.18 -13.86
C SER A 3 -29.49 8.11 -14.81
N SER A 4 -30.22 7.02 -15.09
CA SER A 4 -29.76 5.97 -16.01
C SER A 4 -29.78 6.42 -17.48
N LEU A 5 -30.77 7.23 -17.87
CA LEU A 5 -30.94 7.70 -19.26
C LEU A 5 -29.75 8.55 -19.75
N ARG A 6 -29.16 9.36 -18.87
CA ARG A 6 -27.98 10.20 -19.20
C ARG A 6 -26.67 9.41 -19.29
N LYS A 7 -26.61 8.20 -18.71
CA LYS A 7 -25.39 7.40 -18.67
C LYS A 7 -25.03 6.85 -20.05
N PHE A 8 -26.04 6.51 -20.85
CA PHE A 8 -25.88 5.93 -22.19
C PHE A 8 -25.77 6.98 -23.30
N SER A 9 -26.23 8.21 -23.04
CA SER A 9 -26.05 9.35 -23.93
C SER A 9 -24.57 9.72 -24.15
N ARG A 10 -23.64 9.23 -23.32
CA ARG A 10 -22.19 9.53 -23.40
C ARG A 10 -21.37 8.45 -24.11
N ASP A 11 -21.99 7.35 -24.55
CA ASP A 11 -21.25 6.28 -25.23
C ASP A 11 -20.91 6.70 -26.65
N GLU A 12 -19.62 6.93 -26.90
CA GLU A 12 -19.07 7.40 -28.18
C GLU A 12 -19.47 6.48 -29.34
N VAL A 13 -19.55 5.16 -29.10
CA VAL A 13 -19.88 4.17 -30.13
C VAL A 13 -21.35 4.28 -30.53
N ALA A 14 -22.24 4.53 -29.58
CA ALA A 14 -23.66 4.68 -29.86
C ALA A 14 -23.95 6.00 -30.61
N GLN A 15 -23.28 7.08 -30.23
CA GLN A 15 -23.36 8.37 -30.92
C GLN A 15 -22.81 8.27 -32.35
N GLN A 16 -21.67 7.61 -32.54
CA GLN A 16 -21.09 7.41 -33.85
C GLN A 16 -22.01 6.60 -34.76
N ARG A 17 -22.66 5.55 -34.25
CA ARG A 17 -23.68 4.78 -35.00
C ARG A 17 -24.87 5.65 -35.40
N LEU A 18 -25.33 6.53 -34.52
CA LEU A 18 -26.41 7.48 -34.83
C LEU A 18 -26.00 8.45 -35.94
N ARG A 19 -24.81 9.05 -35.84
CA ARG A 19 -24.25 9.95 -36.85
C ARG A 19 -24.14 9.28 -38.22
N ILE A 20 -23.68 8.01 -38.27
CA ILE A 20 -23.59 7.25 -39.52
C ILE A 20 -24.99 6.97 -40.09
N MET A 21 -25.99 6.70 -39.25
CA MET A 21 -27.38 6.53 -39.70
C MET A 21 -27.98 7.82 -40.27
N GLU A 22 -27.70 8.98 -39.66
CA GLU A 22 -28.10 10.29 -40.18
C GLU A 22 -27.42 10.62 -41.51
N PHE A 23 -26.12 10.34 -41.60
CA PHE A 23 -25.35 10.49 -42.84
C PHE A 23 -25.91 9.62 -43.97
N TYR A 24 -26.25 8.36 -43.68
CA TYR A 24 -26.90 7.47 -44.64
C TYR A 24 -28.24 7.98 -45.14
N LYS A 25 -29.02 8.64 -44.27
CA LYS A 25 -30.30 9.26 -44.65
C LYS A 25 -30.11 10.44 -45.61
N GLN A 26 -29.00 11.17 -45.49
CA GLN A 26 -28.72 12.36 -46.30
C GLN A 26 -28.04 12.04 -47.65
N TYR A 27 -27.04 11.15 -47.65
CA TYR A 27 -26.15 10.95 -48.81
C TYR A 27 -26.27 9.57 -49.47
N GLY A 28 -27.05 8.65 -48.90
CA GLY A 28 -27.28 7.33 -49.46
C GLY A 28 -26.13 6.33 -49.24
N GLU A 29 -26.21 5.18 -49.91
CA GLU A 29 -25.38 4.00 -49.62
C GLU A 29 -23.93 4.12 -50.08
N GLN A 30 -23.67 4.62 -51.30
CA GLN A 30 -22.31 4.74 -51.85
C GLN A 30 -21.43 5.65 -50.97
N ALA A 31 -21.92 6.85 -50.66
CA ALA A 31 -21.20 7.80 -49.82
C ALA A 31 -20.97 7.28 -48.40
N THR A 32 -21.93 6.57 -47.80
CA THR A 32 -21.79 6.04 -46.44
C THR A 32 -20.79 4.88 -46.37
N LYS A 33 -20.78 4.02 -47.40
CA LYS A 33 -19.84 2.93 -47.51
C LYS A 33 -18.41 3.44 -47.70
N GLU A 34 -18.23 4.48 -48.51
CA GLU A 34 -16.92 5.11 -48.74
C GLU A 34 -16.40 5.83 -47.48
N ALA A 35 -17.25 6.61 -46.80
CA ALA A 35 -16.84 7.39 -45.63
C ALA A 35 -16.67 6.56 -44.34
N PHE A 36 -17.49 5.52 -44.13
CA PHE A 36 -17.58 4.80 -42.85
C PHE A 36 -17.49 3.28 -42.94
N GLY A 37 -17.41 2.70 -44.14
CA GLY A 37 -17.40 1.24 -44.33
C GLY A 37 -18.70 0.54 -43.91
N ALA A 38 -19.78 1.29 -43.69
CA ALA A 38 -21.06 0.75 -43.22
C ALA A 38 -22.01 0.47 -44.41
N ASP A 39 -22.21 -0.81 -44.71
CA ASP A 39 -23.15 -1.25 -45.75
C ASP A 39 -24.63 -1.12 -45.32
N ARG A 40 -25.56 -1.12 -46.28
CA ARG A 40 -27.02 -1.16 -46.05
C ARG A 40 -27.46 -2.22 -45.04
N LYS A 41 -26.81 -3.39 -45.03
CA LYS A 41 -27.10 -4.49 -44.08
C LYS A 41 -26.79 -4.13 -42.63
N VAL A 42 -25.79 -3.29 -42.38
CA VAL A 42 -25.39 -2.84 -41.04
C VAL A 42 -26.36 -1.75 -40.55
N ILE A 43 -26.64 -0.76 -41.41
CA ILE A 43 -27.59 0.32 -41.12
C ILE A 43 -28.98 -0.22 -40.86
N SER A 44 -29.46 -1.17 -41.66
CA SER A 44 -30.76 -1.82 -41.45
C SER A 44 -30.83 -2.55 -40.09
N ARG A 45 -29.76 -3.25 -39.70
CA ARG A 45 -29.66 -3.90 -38.38
C ARG A 45 -29.69 -2.89 -37.24
N TRP A 46 -29.06 -1.73 -37.39
CA TRP A 46 -29.12 -0.65 -36.39
C TRP A 46 -30.51 0.00 -36.31
N ARG A 47 -31.14 0.26 -37.45
CA ARG A 47 -32.52 0.77 -37.53
C ARG A 47 -33.52 -0.17 -36.88
N GLN A 48 -33.39 -1.47 -37.12
CA GLN A 48 -34.23 -2.48 -36.47
C GLN A 48 -34.04 -2.49 -34.94
N LYS A 49 -32.80 -2.33 -34.46
CA LYS A 49 -32.52 -2.23 -33.02
C LYS A 49 -33.11 -0.95 -32.43
N LEU A 50 -32.94 0.19 -33.10
CA LEU A 50 -33.47 1.47 -32.65
C LEU A 50 -35.00 1.44 -32.54
N ASN A 51 -35.68 0.85 -33.53
CA ASN A 51 -37.14 0.67 -33.51
C ASN A 51 -37.61 -0.24 -32.37
N ARG A 52 -36.88 -1.32 -32.07
CA ARG A 52 -37.19 -2.22 -30.94
C ARG A 52 -36.99 -1.56 -29.56
N HIS A 53 -36.21 -0.50 -29.51
CA HIS A 53 -35.94 0.28 -28.30
C HIS A 53 -36.65 1.65 -28.31
N GLU A 54 -37.73 1.80 -29.09
CA GLU A 54 -38.57 3.01 -29.15
C GLU A 54 -37.79 4.30 -29.45
N GLY A 55 -36.70 4.23 -30.22
CA GLY A 55 -35.87 5.39 -30.55
C GLY A 55 -34.79 5.72 -29.52
N ALA A 56 -34.65 4.95 -28.43
CA ALA A 56 -33.63 5.19 -27.43
C ALA A 56 -32.21 4.84 -27.92
N LEU A 57 -31.24 5.71 -27.61
CA LEU A 57 -29.82 5.54 -27.97
C LEU A 57 -29.21 4.23 -27.41
N GLU A 58 -29.79 3.71 -26.32
CA GLU A 58 -29.42 2.43 -25.71
C GLU A 58 -29.47 1.24 -26.68
N GLY A 59 -30.39 1.28 -27.66
CA GLY A 59 -30.53 0.22 -28.67
C GLY A 59 -29.30 0.10 -29.58
N LEU A 60 -28.49 1.16 -29.69
CA LEU A 60 -27.28 1.22 -30.51
C LEU A 60 -26.02 0.82 -29.75
N LEU A 61 -26.10 0.48 -28.46
CA LEU A 61 -24.92 0.07 -27.69
C LEU A 61 -24.30 -1.22 -28.25
N PRO A 62 -22.95 -1.32 -28.31
CA PRO A 62 -22.29 -2.55 -28.68
C PRO A 62 -22.60 -3.65 -27.64
N LYS A 63 -23.20 -4.75 -28.11
CA LYS A 63 -23.35 -5.95 -27.29
C LYS A 63 -22.01 -6.68 -27.23
N SER A 64 -21.79 -7.39 -26.12
CA SER A 64 -20.61 -8.23 -25.97
C SER A 64 -20.47 -9.19 -27.16
N THR A 65 -19.30 -9.17 -27.79
CA THR A 65 -18.91 -10.10 -28.86
C THR A 65 -18.44 -11.45 -28.32
N ARG A 66 -18.47 -11.62 -26.99
CA ARG A 66 -18.06 -12.86 -26.34
C ARG A 66 -18.97 -14.01 -26.80
N PRO A 67 -18.39 -15.17 -27.19
CA PRO A 67 -19.17 -16.36 -27.51
C PRO A 67 -20.15 -16.72 -26.39
N ARG A 68 -21.38 -17.09 -26.76
CA ARG A 68 -22.42 -17.48 -25.79
C ARG A 68 -22.04 -18.73 -24.99
N ARG A 69 -21.28 -19.63 -25.61
CA ARG A 69 -20.74 -20.82 -24.96
C ARG A 69 -19.22 -20.71 -24.95
N THR A 70 -18.65 -20.52 -23.77
CA THR A 70 -17.20 -20.61 -23.56
C THR A 70 -16.85 -21.97 -22.96
N ARG A 71 -15.71 -22.52 -23.33
CA ARG A 71 -15.22 -23.78 -22.76
C ARG A 71 -15.17 -23.69 -21.23
N THR A 72 -15.84 -24.60 -20.56
CA THR A 72 -15.73 -24.79 -19.12
C THR A 72 -14.64 -25.83 -18.84
N MET A 73 -13.97 -25.67 -17.71
CA MET A 73 -13.03 -26.67 -17.25
C MET A 73 -13.82 -27.89 -16.76
N ILE A 74 -13.46 -29.07 -17.28
CA ILE A 74 -14.03 -30.35 -16.84
C ILE A 74 -12.99 -31.00 -15.93
N VAL A 75 -13.36 -31.21 -14.67
CA VAL A 75 -12.53 -31.86 -13.65
C VAL A 75 -13.39 -32.88 -12.92
N ALA A 76 -12.80 -34.03 -12.57
CA ALA A 76 -13.46 -35.06 -11.78
C ALA A 76 -13.88 -34.50 -10.40
N THR A 77 -15.08 -34.85 -9.95
CA THR A 77 -15.68 -34.30 -8.73
C THR A 77 -14.86 -34.67 -7.49
N GLU A 78 -14.27 -35.87 -7.50
CA GLU A 78 -13.41 -36.45 -6.47
C GLU A 78 -12.19 -35.54 -6.21
N ILE A 79 -11.58 -35.01 -7.27
CA ILE A 79 -10.43 -34.12 -7.17
C ILE A 79 -10.82 -32.77 -6.55
N VAL A 80 -11.98 -32.23 -6.94
CA VAL A 80 -12.50 -30.99 -6.37
C VAL A 80 -12.79 -31.17 -4.87
N GLN A 81 -13.38 -32.31 -4.50
CA GLN A 81 -13.71 -32.64 -3.11
C GLN A 81 -12.45 -32.82 -2.26
N PHE A 82 -11.43 -33.50 -2.78
CA PHE A 82 -10.14 -33.65 -2.11
C PHE A 82 -9.46 -32.28 -1.85
N ILE A 83 -9.39 -31.42 -2.87
CA ILE A 83 -8.84 -30.07 -2.72
C ILE A 83 -9.63 -29.26 -1.68
N ARG A 84 -10.96 -29.40 -1.66
CA ARG A 84 -11.83 -28.76 -0.67
C ARG A 84 -11.52 -29.21 0.76
N GLN A 85 -11.39 -30.51 0.98
CA GLN A 85 -11.05 -31.08 2.30
C GLN A 85 -9.69 -30.58 2.80
N ILE A 86 -8.67 -30.60 1.92
CA ILE A 86 -7.33 -30.08 2.27
C ILE A 86 -7.40 -28.60 2.62
N ARG A 87 -8.12 -27.79 1.84
CA ARG A 87 -8.24 -26.35 2.10
C ARG A 87 -9.01 -26.05 3.38
N GLN A 88 -9.99 -26.86 3.76
CA GLN A 88 -10.69 -26.72 5.04
C GLN A 88 -9.77 -27.03 6.22
N LYS A 89 -8.99 -28.13 6.13
CA LYS A 89 -8.03 -28.52 7.17
C LYS A 89 -6.84 -27.55 7.27
N HIS A 90 -6.35 -27.07 6.13
CA HIS A 90 -5.19 -26.18 6.01
C HIS A 90 -5.49 -24.97 5.09
N PRO A 91 -6.13 -23.91 5.60
CA PRO A 91 -6.59 -22.76 4.79
C PRO A 91 -5.48 -22.02 4.03
N LYS A 92 -4.26 -22.04 4.54
CA LYS A 92 -3.09 -21.32 3.98
C LYS A 92 -2.26 -22.16 3.01
N LEU A 93 -2.59 -23.43 2.79
CA LEU A 93 -1.77 -24.34 1.99
C LEU A 93 -1.79 -23.93 0.50
N GLY A 94 -0.63 -23.71 -0.09
CA GLY A 94 -0.48 -23.31 -1.50
C GLY A 94 -0.77 -24.45 -2.48
N LYS A 95 -1.05 -24.10 -3.74
CA LYS A 95 -1.29 -25.07 -4.83
C LYS A 95 -0.11 -26.04 -5.05
N GLU A 96 1.12 -25.55 -4.87
CA GLU A 96 2.37 -26.33 -4.98
C GLU A 96 2.42 -27.46 -3.95
N LYS A 97 1.99 -27.19 -2.72
CA LYS A 97 1.95 -28.19 -1.64
C LYS A 97 0.76 -29.14 -1.76
N ILE A 98 -0.34 -28.70 -2.37
CA ILE A 98 -1.52 -29.54 -2.64
C ILE A 98 -1.22 -30.56 -3.73
N LYS A 99 -0.37 -30.22 -4.71
CA LYS A 99 -0.04 -31.07 -5.86
C LYS A 99 0.47 -32.47 -5.51
N PRO A 100 1.53 -32.66 -4.71
CA PRO A 100 2.03 -34.00 -4.39
C PRO A 100 0.98 -34.85 -3.67
N LEU A 101 0.23 -34.26 -2.73
CA LEU A 101 -0.86 -34.93 -2.02
C LEU A 101 -1.99 -35.35 -2.97
N LEU A 102 -2.31 -34.49 -3.95
CA LEU A 102 -3.31 -34.78 -4.96
C LEU A 102 -2.84 -35.87 -5.92
N ASP A 103 -1.56 -35.92 -6.27
CA ASP A 103 -1.02 -36.93 -7.17
C ASP A 103 -1.07 -38.32 -6.54
N GLU A 104 -0.71 -38.45 -5.27
CA GLU A 104 -0.82 -39.68 -4.50
C GLU A 104 -2.29 -40.15 -4.41
N PHE A 105 -3.22 -39.21 -4.15
CA PHE A 105 -4.65 -39.49 -4.18
C PHE A 105 -5.15 -39.91 -5.58
N CYS A 106 -4.68 -39.26 -6.64
CA CYS A 106 -5.04 -39.62 -8.00
C CYS A 106 -4.50 -41.00 -8.40
N GLN A 107 -3.27 -41.35 -8.00
CA GLN A 107 -2.66 -42.66 -8.28
C GLN A 107 -3.43 -43.79 -7.60
N SER A 108 -3.80 -43.63 -6.32
CA SER A 108 -4.57 -44.63 -5.56
C SER A 108 -5.99 -44.84 -6.09
N ASN A 109 -6.61 -43.81 -6.66
CA ASN A 109 -7.98 -43.88 -7.21
C ASN A 109 -8.02 -44.06 -8.74
N ALA A 110 -6.88 -44.36 -9.39
CA ALA A 110 -6.74 -44.48 -10.84
C ALA A 110 -7.28 -43.25 -11.64
N LEU A 111 -7.12 -42.06 -11.08
CA LEU A 111 -7.53 -40.78 -11.68
C LEU A 111 -6.36 -40.12 -12.41
N LYS A 112 -6.68 -39.37 -13.47
CA LYS A 112 -5.69 -38.56 -14.18
C LYS A 112 -5.20 -37.42 -13.29
N THR A 113 -3.88 -37.34 -13.11
CA THR A 113 -3.25 -36.23 -12.37
C THR A 113 -3.45 -34.89 -13.09
N ILE A 114 -3.44 -33.82 -12.31
CA ILE A 114 -3.78 -32.47 -12.78
C ILE A 114 -2.61 -31.52 -12.56
N ALA A 115 -2.38 -30.61 -13.51
CA ALA A 115 -1.35 -29.57 -13.38
C ALA A 115 -1.64 -28.59 -12.23
N GLU A 116 -0.59 -28.05 -11.61
CA GLU A 116 -0.69 -27.09 -10.50
C GLU A 116 -1.52 -25.84 -10.84
N SER A 117 -1.43 -25.38 -12.08
CA SER A 117 -2.20 -24.23 -12.58
C SER A 117 -3.71 -24.50 -12.55
N THR A 118 -4.12 -25.74 -12.79
CA THR A 118 -5.50 -26.19 -12.74
C THR A 118 -5.99 -26.30 -11.29
N ILE A 119 -5.16 -26.76 -10.35
CA ILE A 119 -5.46 -26.71 -8.90
C ILE A 119 -5.78 -25.28 -8.46
N GLY A 120 -4.96 -24.31 -8.88
CA GLY A 120 -5.19 -22.88 -8.60
C GLY A 120 -6.52 -22.36 -9.18
N LYS A 121 -6.87 -22.79 -10.40
CA LYS A 121 -8.16 -22.44 -11.04
C LYS A 121 -9.35 -23.06 -10.28
N ILE A 122 -9.26 -24.31 -9.83
CA ILE A 122 -10.30 -24.98 -9.02
C ILE A 122 -10.55 -24.19 -7.73
N ILE A 123 -9.49 -23.83 -7.00
CA ILE A 123 -9.58 -23.03 -5.76
C ILE A 123 -10.31 -21.71 -6.02
N LYS A 124 -9.96 -21.01 -7.10
CA LYS A 124 -10.58 -19.72 -7.47
C LYS A 124 -12.04 -19.90 -7.90
N GLN A 125 -12.33 -20.89 -8.72
CA GLN A 125 -13.68 -21.16 -9.25
C GLN A 125 -14.66 -21.53 -8.14
N HIS A 126 -14.26 -22.38 -7.20
CA HIS A 126 -15.10 -22.82 -6.09
C HIS A 126 -14.95 -21.95 -4.82
N LYS A 127 -14.19 -20.84 -4.90
CA LYS A 127 -13.94 -19.92 -3.79
C LYS A 127 -13.49 -20.64 -2.50
N LEU A 128 -12.53 -21.56 -2.61
CA LEU A 128 -12.02 -22.37 -1.50
C LEU A 128 -11.05 -21.59 -0.59
N PHE A 129 -11.50 -20.44 -0.10
CA PHE A 129 -10.74 -19.54 0.77
C PHE A 129 -11.33 -19.57 2.19
N TYR A 130 -10.77 -20.43 3.04
CA TYR A 130 -11.22 -20.61 4.43
C TYR A 130 -10.40 -19.79 5.44
N GLN A 131 -9.65 -18.80 4.97
CA GLN A 131 -8.83 -17.97 5.85
C GLN A 131 -9.73 -17.00 6.62
N ASN A 132 -9.61 -16.99 7.95
CA ASN A 132 -10.24 -15.95 8.76
C ASN A 132 -9.64 -14.60 8.37
N THR A 133 -10.48 -13.69 7.87
CA THR A 133 -10.10 -12.34 7.40
C THR A 133 -9.86 -11.34 8.53
N GLY A 134 -9.98 -11.78 9.79
CA GLY A 134 -9.71 -10.94 10.96
C GLY A 134 -8.22 -10.70 11.14
N ARG A 135 -7.85 -9.45 11.45
CA ARG A 135 -6.55 -9.15 12.04
C ARG A 135 -6.50 -9.86 13.39
N VAL A 136 -5.68 -10.90 13.51
CA VAL A 136 -5.40 -11.52 14.80
C VAL A 136 -4.55 -10.52 15.57
N TYR A 137 -5.20 -9.63 16.32
CA TYR A 137 -4.54 -8.91 17.39
C TYR A 137 -4.32 -9.91 18.53
N HIS A 138 -3.09 -9.97 19.05
CA HIS A 138 -2.75 -10.84 20.18
C HIS A 138 -3.59 -10.54 21.44
N ASP A 139 -4.29 -9.41 21.48
CA ASP A 139 -5.36 -9.11 22.44
C ASP A 139 -6.27 -8.00 21.86
N PRO A 140 -7.56 -8.26 21.57
CA PRO A 140 -8.51 -7.27 21.09
C PRO A 140 -8.85 -6.19 22.13
N ASN A 141 -8.56 -6.41 23.41
CA ASN A 141 -8.77 -5.45 24.51
C ASN A 141 -7.55 -4.58 24.81
N ARG A 142 -6.41 -4.83 24.14
CA ARG A 142 -5.20 -4.03 24.36
C ARG A 142 -5.41 -2.60 23.89
N LYS A 143 -5.55 -1.68 24.84
CA LYS A 143 -5.61 -0.24 24.56
C LYS A 143 -4.36 0.18 23.79
N LYS A 144 -4.55 0.91 22.69
CA LYS A 144 -3.43 1.48 21.94
C LYS A 144 -2.71 2.50 22.86
N PRO A 145 -1.38 2.46 22.97
CA PRO A 145 -0.67 3.47 23.74
C PRO A 145 -0.92 4.85 23.12
N ILE A 146 -1.25 5.82 23.97
CA ILE A 146 -1.39 7.23 23.56
C ILE A 146 0.01 7.71 23.19
N GLN A 147 0.20 8.09 21.93
CA GLN A 147 1.45 8.69 21.49
C GLN A 147 1.48 10.16 21.93
N GLN A 148 2.48 10.52 22.73
CA GLN A 148 2.74 11.91 23.07
C GLN A 148 3.11 12.70 21.81
N LYS A 149 2.54 13.90 21.67
CA LYS A 149 2.91 14.81 20.58
C LYS A 149 4.32 15.32 20.84
N ARG A 150 5.20 15.19 19.84
CA ARG A 150 6.58 15.68 19.89
C ARG A 150 6.68 16.99 19.13
N LEU A 151 7.47 17.93 19.65
CA LEU A 151 7.88 19.12 18.89
C LEU A 151 8.84 18.67 17.80
N ARG A 152 8.60 19.10 16.55
CA ARG A 152 9.36 18.61 15.40
C ARG A 152 9.93 19.75 14.56
N VAL A 153 11.18 19.58 14.17
CA VAL A 153 11.91 20.50 13.29
C VAL A 153 11.88 19.96 11.86
N LYS A 154 11.39 20.79 10.91
CA LYS A 154 11.23 20.42 9.49
C LYS A 154 12.46 20.69 8.62
N ARG A 155 13.33 21.61 9.02
CA ARG A 155 14.48 22.11 8.24
C ARG A 155 15.68 22.23 9.16
N SER A 156 16.90 22.09 8.61
CA SER A 156 18.12 22.28 9.41
C SER A 156 18.07 23.67 10.08
N PRO A 157 18.26 23.73 11.41
CA PRO A 157 18.15 24.97 12.16
C PRO A 157 19.20 25.99 11.70
N ARG A 158 18.74 27.18 11.32
CA ARG A 158 19.59 28.35 11.02
C ARG A 158 19.38 29.39 12.11
N HIS A 159 19.93 29.12 13.29
CA HIS A 159 19.86 30.07 14.40
C HIS A 159 20.84 31.22 14.18
N GLU A 160 20.37 32.45 14.43
CA GLU A 160 21.21 33.64 14.43
C GLU A 160 21.92 33.82 15.78
N ASP A 161 21.33 33.25 16.83
CA ASP A 161 21.70 33.29 18.23
C ASP A 161 22.30 31.97 18.75
N PHE A 162 22.87 32.02 19.96
CA PHE A 162 23.52 30.89 20.64
C PHE A 162 22.55 30.12 21.57
N GLY A 163 22.94 28.93 22.00
CA GLY A 163 22.16 28.11 22.94
C GLY A 163 21.30 27.05 22.28
N HIS A 164 21.41 26.88 20.96
CA HIS A 164 20.68 25.89 20.19
C HIS A 164 21.55 24.67 19.96
N ILE A 165 21.29 23.60 20.70
CA ILE A 165 22.17 22.44 20.74
C ILE A 165 21.63 21.34 19.83
N ILE A 166 22.49 20.82 18.96
CA ILE A 166 22.21 19.66 18.12
C ILE A 166 23.01 18.49 18.67
N ALA A 167 22.31 17.42 19.04
CA ALA A 167 22.90 16.23 19.61
C ALA A 167 22.70 15.01 18.71
N ASP A 168 23.71 14.14 18.70
CA ASP A 168 23.73 12.88 17.95
C ASP A 168 24.53 11.82 18.70
N THR A 169 24.19 10.55 18.48
CA THR A 169 24.92 9.42 19.08
C THR A 169 25.50 8.53 18.01
N VAL A 170 26.82 8.35 18.01
CA VAL A 170 27.54 7.51 17.06
C VAL A 170 27.94 6.20 17.72
N GLU A 171 27.49 5.07 17.16
CA GLU A 171 27.94 3.73 17.55
C GLU A 171 29.22 3.36 16.78
N ARG A 172 30.25 2.92 17.52
CA ARG A 172 31.46 2.32 16.98
C ARG A 172 31.63 0.91 17.53
N VAL A 173 31.93 -0.04 16.64
CA VAL A 173 32.19 -1.43 17.02
C VAL A 173 33.66 -1.73 16.76
N THR A 174 34.39 -2.13 17.81
CA THR A 174 35.82 -2.52 17.71
C THR A 174 35.96 -3.89 18.39
N ASP A 175 36.45 -4.90 17.67
CA ASP A 175 36.64 -6.27 18.17
C ASP A 175 35.40 -6.87 18.85
N GLY A 176 34.21 -6.59 18.30
CA GLY A 176 32.93 -7.05 18.83
C GLY A 176 32.43 -6.28 20.06
N VAL A 177 33.20 -5.32 20.57
CA VAL A 177 32.80 -4.42 21.66
C VAL A 177 32.15 -3.17 21.07
N LYS A 178 30.98 -2.80 21.59
CA LYS A 178 30.24 -1.61 21.19
C LYS A 178 30.56 -0.44 22.12
N ASP A 179 30.92 0.68 21.51
CA ASP A 179 31.15 1.96 22.15
C ASP A 179 30.21 3.00 21.55
N TYR A 180 29.59 3.82 22.39
CA TYR A 180 28.64 4.84 21.96
C TYR A 180 29.21 6.23 22.30
N PHE A 181 29.39 7.06 21.28
CA PHE A 181 29.88 8.42 21.42
C PHE A 181 28.70 9.39 21.34
N TYR A 182 28.42 10.03 22.47
CA TYR A 182 27.36 11.02 22.59
C TYR A 182 27.99 12.37 22.27
N ASN A 183 27.43 13.05 21.27
CA ASN A 183 27.94 14.31 20.75
C ASN A 183 26.86 15.36 20.90
N ALA A 184 27.25 16.56 21.28
CA ALA A 184 26.40 17.75 21.23
C ALA A 184 27.23 18.94 20.76
N ILE A 185 26.65 19.72 19.86
CA ILE A 185 27.26 20.92 19.30
C ILE A 185 26.27 22.08 19.31
N ASP A 186 26.76 23.26 19.68
CA ASP A 186 26.01 24.50 19.48
C ASP A 186 26.03 24.87 18.00
N ALA A 187 24.84 25.06 17.42
CA ALA A 187 24.65 25.34 16.00
C ALA A 187 25.44 26.57 15.51
N LYS A 188 25.63 27.59 16.37
CA LYS A 188 26.27 28.86 16.03
C LYS A 188 27.66 29.02 16.67
N LEU A 189 27.78 28.82 17.97
CA LEU A 189 29.04 28.97 18.74
C LEU A 189 30.08 27.91 18.35
N LYS A 190 29.63 26.76 17.80
CA LYS A 190 30.46 25.59 17.49
C LYS A 190 31.19 25.00 18.69
N PHE A 191 30.77 25.34 19.90
CA PHE A 191 31.15 24.62 21.10
C PHE A 191 30.62 23.19 20.98
N ALA A 192 31.50 22.20 21.11
CA ALA A 192 31.14 20.79 20.99
C ALA A 192 31.70 19.99 22.16
N LEU A 193 30.92 19.03 22.63
CA LEU A 193 31.34 18.05 23.63
C LEU A 193 31.02 16.64 23.13
N THR A 194 31.98 15.75 23.31
CA THR A 194 31.86 14.33 22.98
C THR A 194 32.26 13.51 24.19
N LEU A 195 31.39 12.59 24.62
CA LEU A 195 31.70 11.64 25.69
C LEU A 195 31.39 10.21 25.25
N ASN A 196 32.16 9.25 25.76
CA ASN A 196 32.00 7.83 25.45
C ASN A 196 31.23 7.11 26.56
N TYR A 197 30.30 6.25 26.15
CA TYR A 197 29.54 5.37 27.03
C TYR A 197 29.49 3.94 26.48
N LYS A 198 29.40 2.96 27.38
CA LYS A 198 29.30 1.54 27.03
C LYS A 198 27.89 1.08 26.64
N ARG A 199 26.87 1.90 26.87
CA ARG A 199 25.46 1.55 26.62
C ARG A 199 24.69 2.71 25.99
N LEU A 200 23.79 2.38 25.06
CA LEU A 200 22.83 3.31 24.47
C LEU A 200 21.55 3.29 25.31
N ASN A 201 21.37 4.27 26.20
CA ASN A 201 20.17 4.38 27.04
C ASN A 201 19.95 5.82 27.51
N SER A 202 18.74 6.09 28.01
CA SER A 202 18.32 7.42 28.42
C SER A 202 19.00 7.96 29.68
N LYS A 203 19.42 7.07 30.59
CA LYS A 203 20.17 7.45 31.78
C LYS A 203 21.55 8.03 31.42
N ASN A 204 22.21 7.46 30.41
CA ASN A 204 23.48 7.96 29.91
C ASN A 204 23.31 9.28 29.15
N MET A 205 22.23 9.44 28.37
CA MET A 205 21.93 10.72 27.71
C MET A 205 21.67 11.84 28.74
N LYS A 206 21.01 11.52 29.86
CA LYS A 206 20.83 12.45 30.98
C LYS A 206 22.19 12.88 31.58
N ASP A 207 23.05 11.93 31.94
CA ASP A 207 24.39 12.23 32.48
C ASP A 207 25.22 13.06 31.48
N PHE A 208 25.13 12.73 30.18
CA PHE A 208 25.77 13.49 29.12
C PHE A 208 25.29 14.95 29.09
N TYR A 209 23.97 15.17 29.13
CA TYR A 209 23.38 16.50 29.16
C TYR A 209 23.79 17.29 30.42
N GLU A 210 23.80 16.67 31.60
CA GLU A 210 24.23 17.33 32.84
C GLU A 210 25.71 17.77 32.76
N ARG A 211 26.57 16.92 32.21
CA ARG A 211 27.98 17.28 31.95
C ARG A 211 28.09 18.38 30.90
N PHE A 212 27.32 18.30 29.82
CA PHE A 212 27.29 19.34 28.79
C PHE A 212 26.94 20.69 29.40
N ARG A 213 25.85 20.73 30.18
CA ARG A 213 25.39 21.94 30.89
C ARG A 213 26.45 22.51 31.84
N ALA A 214 27.24 21.66 32.49
CA ALA A 214 28.30 22.11 33.41
C ALA A 214 29.47 22.80 32.69
N PHE A 215 29.79 22.38 31.45
CA PHE A 215 30.88 22.97 30.67
C PHE A 215 30.43 24.07 29.70
N TYR A 216 29.15 24.07 29.31
CA TYR A 216 28.63 24.99 28.32
C TYR A 216 28.56 26.42 28.91
N PRO A 217 29.20 27.41 28.26
CA PRO A 217 29.40 28.74 28.86
C PRO A 217 28.15 29.64 28.86
N LEU A 218 27.08 29.23 28.18
CA LEU A 218 25.86 30.03 28.00
C LEU A 218 24.62 29.26 28.48
N GLN A 219 23.45 29.87 28.36
CA GLN A 219 22.18 29.19 28.62
C GLN A 219 21.74 28.36 27.41
N ILE A 220 21.34 27.11 27.65
CA ILE A 220 20.75 26.24 26.64
C ILE A 220 19.30 26.67 26.42
N LYS A 221 18.94 26.94 25.17
CA LYS A 221 17.60 27.39 24.75
C LYS A 221 16.75 26.25 24.22
N ASP A 222 17.34 25.35 23.44
CA ASP A 222 16.69 24.13 23.00
C ASP A 222 17.71 23.02 22.76
N TRP A 223 17.19 21.80 22.72
CA TRP A 223 17.96 20.60 22.50
C TRP A 223 17.34 19.78 21.38
N GLN A 224 18.05 19.62 20.27
CA GLN A 224 17.60 18.90 19.08
C GLN A 224 18.24 17.51 18.99
N THR A 225 17.44 16.45 18.84
CA THR A 225 17.91 15.07 18.65
C THR A 225 17.15 14.34 17.53
N ASP A 226 17.62 13.13 17.24
CA ASP A 226 16.88 12.15 16.45
C ASP A 226 15.74 11.47 17.26
N ASN A 227 15.10 10.45 16.67
CA ASN A 227 14.01 9.72 17.33
C ASN A 227 14.50 8.48 18.11
N GLY A 228 15.79 8.41 18.45
CA GLY A 228 16.40 7.34 19.24
C GLY A 228 15.73 7.16 20.60
N SER A 229 15.75 5.93 21.13
CA SER A 229 15.11 5.62 22.41
C SER A 229 15.89 6.15 23.61
N GLU A 230 17.19 6.39 23.45
CA GLU A 230 18.06 7.08 24.40
C GLU A 230 17.64 8.54 24.63
N ASN A 231 17.00 9.17 23.64
CA ASN A 231 16.51 10.55 23.77
C ASN A 231 15.15 10.61 24.50
N LEU A 232 14.60 9.49 24.95
CA LEU A 232 13.28 9.43 25.61
C LEU A 232 13.43 9.09 27.09
N GLY A 233 12.31 8.98 27.82
CA GLY A 233 12.32 8.47 29.19
C GLY A 233 12.96 9.46 30.17
N GLU A 234 14.06 9.06 30.83
CA GLU A 234 14.72 9.88 31.87
C GLU A 234 15.29 11.18 31.33
N PHE A 235 15.87 11.16 30.13
CA PHE A 235 16.45 12.34 29.51
C PHE A 235 15.38 13.40 29.17
N ASP A 236 14.32 12.98 28.46
CA ASP A 236 13.21 13.85 28.09
C ASP A 236 12.53 14.50 29.32
N LYS A 237 12.40 13.74 30.41
CA LYS A 237 11.93 14.28 31.70
C LYS A 237 12.86 15.34 32.27
N THR A 238 14.17 15.12 32.20
CA THR A 238 15.18 16.06 32.71
C THR A 238 15.15 17.39 31.93
N LEU A 239 14.93 17.33 30.61
CA LEU A 239 14.72 18.54 29.80
C LEU A 239 13.43 19.27 30.17
N GLN A 240 12.33 18.54 30.39
CA GLN A 240 11.05 19.12 30.83
C GLN A 240 11.18 19.79 32.21
N GLU A 241 11.87 19.17 33.15
CA GLU A 241 12.14 19.73 34.49
C GLU A 241 13.03 20.99 34.41
N ALA A 242 13.91 21.07 33.42
CA ALA A 242 14.77 22.23 33.17
C ALA A 242 14.12 23.32 32.30
N ASP A 243 12.85 23.14 31.90
CA ASP A 243 12.12 24.01 30.96
C ASP A 243 12.85 24.22 29.62
N ILE A 244 13.51 23.18 29.11
CA ILE A 244 14.21 23.19 27.82
C ILE A 244 13.37 22.45 26.78
N PRO A 245 12.92 23.12 25.71
CA PRO A 245 12.27 22.49 24.58
C PRO A 245 13.11 21.38 23.95
N HIS A 246 12.54 20.18 23.94
CA HIS A 246 13.12 19.03 23.26
C HIS A 246 12.58 18.90 21.82
N MET A 247 13.48 19.08 20.86
CA MET A 247 13.16 19.16 19.43
C MET A 247 13.55 17.88 18.69
N PHE A 248 12.60 17.25 18.01
CA PHE A 248 12.85 16.02 17.26
C PHE A 248 12.92 16.27 15.76
N ILE A 249 13.89 15.66 15.07
CA ILE A 249 13.85 15.62 13.60
C ILE A 249 12.77 14.66 13.08
N TYR A 250 12.40 14.82 11.82
CA TYR A 250 11.50 13.87 11.16
C TYR A 250 12.19 12.51 10.96
N PRO A 251 11.45 11.38 11.08
CA PRO A 251 12.02 10.06 10.87
C PRO A 251 12.61 9.95 9.46
N ARG A 252 13.80 9.34 9.35
CA ARG A 252 14.51 9.13 8.07
C ARG A 252 14.91 10.42 7.35
N CYS A 253 15.13 11.50 8.09
CA CYS A 253 15.59 12.78 7.56
C CYS A 253 16.94 13.22 8.18
N PRO A 254 18.05 12.48 7.95
CA PRO A 254 19.35 12.77 8.58
C PRO A 254 19.89 14.16 8.22
N LYS A 255 19.53 14.69 7.05
CA LYS A 255 19.93 16.02 6.56
C LYS A 255 19.48 17.20 7.43
N ILE A 256 18.57 16.98 8.39
CA ILE A 256 18.09 18.03 9.29
C ILE A 256 19.09 18.31 10.42
N ASN A 257 19.95 17.33 10.76
CA ASN A 257 21.06 17.48 11.71
C ASN A 257 22.39 17.83 11.02
N SER A 258 22.37 18.14 9.72
CA SER A 258 23.55 18.54 8.94
C SER A 258 23.80 20.04 9.03
#